data_AF-A0A2S7QCB7-F1
#
_entry.id   AF-A0A2S7QCB7-F1
#
_cell.length_a   1.000
_cell.length_b   1.000
_cell.length_c   1.000
_cell.angle_alpha   90.00
_cell.angle_beta   90.00
_cell.angle_gamma   90.00
#
_symmetry.space_group_name_H-M   'P 1'
#
loop_
_entity.id
_entity.type
_entity.pdbx_description
1 polymer ?
#
loop_
_entity_poly.entity_id
_entity_poly.type
_entity_poly.pdbx_seq_one_letter_code
_entity_poly.pdbx_strand_id
1 'polypeptide(L)'
;MVMVLVYTGWIGDKPLASFTLQFKDWLHAVWQIGYSWDWDKLQWLPYDVHVWTIPIEMAQSMLLFVTITGLSRCKVWIRLIMLLSLMIYCLQCGRWAGFEFLGGALVAEVGLIQTARAERDANKEMPVDEDAPKSWKHKASSAFWMANFVFALFIAGWPNRGVLDTPGLRWIAPYTTEPYWSQRTEDEQAFSWFALGAMQIVFACQQLPLLQRFFTSGPAQYLASISYALYLMHGPVLDICAHRWMPYVWWALGSTETTTMWTRTFAWFCGAIGLGIPVFWAADIFWRAVDTPSVEFAKWLENKCIVKED
;
A
#
# COMPACT_ATOMS: atom_id res chain seq x y z
N MET A 1 -5.00 18.45 14.34
CA MET A 1 -5.68 17.61 15.35
C MET A 1 -4.66 16.90 16.25
N VAL A 2 -3.82 16.01 15.71
CA VAL A 2 -2.85 15.20 16.47
C VAL A 2 -1.97 16.02 17.42
N MET A 3 -1.38 17.13 16.94
CA MET A 3 -0.58 18.03 17.80
C MET A 3 -1.34 18.57 19.01
N VAL A 4 -2.64 18.88 18.86
CA VAL A 4 -3.48 19.35 19.98
C VAL A 4 -3.74 18.22 20.96
N LEU A 5 -3.97 17.00 20.48
CA LEU A 5 -4.17 15.81 21.31
C LEU A 5 -2.90 15.46 22.09
N VAL A 6 -1.72 15.59 21.47
CA VAL A 6 -0.43 15.47 22.15
C VAL A 6 -0.28 16.54 23.22
N TYR A 7 -0.51 17.81 22.87
CA TYR A 7 -0.37 18.93 23.81
C TYR A 7 -1.29 18.80 25.04
N THR A 8 -2.49 18.28 24.84
CA THR A 8 -3.49 18.06 25.90
C THR A 8 -3.30 16.74 26.65
N GLY A 9 -2.30 15.93 26.29
CA GLY A 9 -1.97 14.68 26.97
C GLY A 9 -2.92 13.52 26.69
N TRP A 10 -3.67 13.57 25.59
CA TRP A 10 -4.58 12.49 25.18
C TRP A 10 -3.86 11.35 24.46
N ILE A 11 -2.78 11.65 23.72
CA ILE A 11 -1.97 10.70 22.96
C ILE A 11 -0.49 11.09 23.01
N GLY A 12 0.39 10.14 22.72
CA GLY A 12 1.84 10.36 22.60
C GLY A 12 2.55 10.61 23.93
N ASP A 13 3.83 11.02 23.81
CA ASP A 13 4.68 11.35 24.95
C ASP A 13 4.29 12.66 25.63
N LYS A 14 4.96 12.98 26.74
CA LYS A 14 4.71 14.20 27.52
C LYS A 14 4.75 15.46 26.64
N PRO A 15 3.75 16.36 26.75
CA PRO A 15 3.71 17.57 25.94
C PRO A 15 4.88 18.50 26.25
N LEU A 16 5.27 19.32 25.27
CA LEU A 16 6.28 20.36 25.46
C LEU A 16 5.77 21.46 26.41
N ALA A 17 6.71 22.18 27.01
CA ALA A 17 6.45 23.13 28.09
C ALA A 17 5.45 24.26 27.75
N SER A 18 5.24 24.56 26.47
CA SER A 18 4.25 25.53 26.03
C SER A 18 3.64 25.16 24.67
N PHE A 19 2.42 25.64 24.42
CA PHE A 19 1.75 25.45 23.14
C PHE A 19 2.58 25.96 21.96
N THR A 20 3.26 27.10 22.11
CA THR A 20 4.12 27.66 21.07
C THR A 20 5.29 26.76 20.73
N LEU A 21 5.89 26.09 21.74
CA LEU A 21 6.96 25.13 21.49
C LEU A 21 6.42 23.89 20.76
N GLN A 22 5.26 23.37 21.19
CA GLN A 22 4.60 22.26 20.52
C GLN A 22 4.25 22.58 19.06
N PHE A 23 3.72 23.78 18.80
CA PHE A 23 3.37 24.20 17.45
C PHE A 23 4.60 24.33 16.55
N LYS A 24 5.72 24.87 17.05
CA LYS A 24 6.98 24.95 16.30
C LYS A 24 7.55 23.57 16.00
N ASP A 25 7.51 22.66 16.97
CA ASP A 25 7.93 21.28 16.81
C ASP A 25 7.07 20.55 15.76
N TRP A 26 5.75 20.75 15.80
CA TRP A 26 4.84 20.23 14.78
C TRP A 26 5.10 20.81 13.38
N LEU A 27 5.40 22.11 13.25
CA LEU A 27 5.79 22.69 11.97
C LEU A 27 7.08 22.07 11.42
N HIS A 28 8.04 21.75 12.28
CA HIS A 28 9.24 21.03 11.89
C HIS A 28 8.92 19.62 11.39
N ALA A 29 8.00 18.92 12.04
CA ALA A 29 7.49 17.62 11.59
C ALA A 29 6.86 17.70 10.19
N VAL A 30 6.01 18.71 9.95
CA VAL A 30 5.40 18.97 8.63
C VAL A 30 6.47 19.24 7.57
N TRP A 31 7.52 19.99 7.91
CA TRP A 31 8.64 20.21 7.00
C TRP A 31 9.36 18.91 6.63
N GLN A 32 9.56 18.01 7.60
CA GLN A 32 10.17 16.70 7.35
C GLN A 32 9.30 15.82 6.43
N ILE A 33 7.98 15.85 6.58
CA ILE A 33 7.05 15.17 5.65
C ILE A 33 7.23 15.69 4.22
N GLY A 34 7.41 17.00 4.05
CA GLY A 34 7.64 17.61 2.74
C GLY A 34 9.05 17.37 2.17
N TYR A 35 9.97 16.84 2.97
CA TYR A 35 11.36 16.60 2.55
C TYR A 35 11.50 15.26 1.83
N SER A 36 11.09 15.23 0.56
CA SER A 36 11.16 14.03 -0.31
C SER A 36 12.52 13.84 -1.01
N TRP A 37 13.53 14.67 -0.72
CA TRP A 37 14.83 14.62 -1.39
C TRP A 37 15.71 13.45 -0.95
N ASP A 38 15.32 12.74 0.11
CA ASP A 38 15.99 11.53 0.60
C ASP A 38 15.14 10.29 0.25
N TRP A 39 15.19 9.92 -1.03
CA TRP A 39 14.14 9.23 -1.82
C TRP A 39 13.56 7.92 -1.25
N ASP A 40 14.23 7.25 -0.30
CA ASP A 40 13.71 6.06 0.38
C ASP A 40 14.19 5.96 1.84
N LYS A 41 14.37 7.11 2.49
CA LYS A 41 14.74 7.09 3.91
C LYS A 41 13.51 6.70 4.72
N LEU A 42 13.64 5.62 5.48
CA LEU A 42 12.67 5.28 6.52
C LEU A 42 12.79 6.30 7.64
N GLN A 43 11.68 6.99 7.91
CA GLN A 43 11.63 8.09 8.87
C GLN A 43 10.54 7.79 9.89
N TRP A 44 10.87 7.85 11.17
CA TRP A 44 9.86 7.80 12.23
C TRP A 44 9.51 9.23 12.61
N LEU A 45 8.51 9.77 11.91
CA LEU A 45 8.10 11.16 12.07
C LEU A 45 7.37 11.35 13.41
N PRO A 46 7.57 12.50 14.07
CA PRO A 46 6.85 12.82 15.28
C PRO A 46 5.37 13.05 14.97
N TYR A 47 4.52 12.92 15.99
CA TYR A 47 3.05 13.03 15.94
C TYR A 47 2.33 11.84 15.31
N ASP A 48 2.74 11.39 14.14
CA ASP A 48 2.13 10.22 13.50
C ASP A 48 3.20 9.41 12.77
N VAL A 49 3.46 8.21 13.28
CA VAL A 49 4.45 7.32 12.69
C VAL A 49 4.05 6.89 11.28
N HIS A 50 2.74 6.84 10.98
CA HIS A 50 2.21 6.34 9.71
C HIS A 50 2.45 7.32 8.56
N VAL A 51 2.80 8.59 8.80
CA VAL A 51 3.10 9.51 7.69
C VAL A 51 4.47 9.27 7.04
N TRP A 52 5.23 8.25 7.49
CA TRP A 52 6.57 7.92 6.98
C TRP A 52 6.63 7.59 5.49
N THR A 53 5.53 7.11 4.90
CA THR A 53 5.48 6.75 3.48
C THR A 53 5.34 7.98 2.58
N ILE A 54 4.75 9.07 3.06
CA ILE A 54 4.42 10.24 2.23
C ILE A 54 5.66 10.84 1.51
N PRO A 55 6.82 11.05 2.16
CA PRO A 55 8.00 11.55 1.47
C PRO A 55 8.48 10.61 0.36
N ILE A 56 8.40 9.29 0.60
CA ILE A 56 8.81 8.24 -0.34
C ILE A 56 7.84 8.23 -1.54
N GLU A 57 6.53 8.24 -1.27
CA GLU A 57 5.49 8.27 -2.30
C GLU A 57 5.66 9.46 -3.24
N MET A 58 5.97 10.64 -2.71
CA MET A 58 6.24 11.83 -3.52
C MET A 58 7.50 11.68 -4.38
N ALA A 59 8.61 11.19 -3.81
CA ALA A 59 9.85 10.98 -4.55
C ALA A 59 9.69 9.96 -5.70
N GLN A 60 9.02 8.83 -5.42
CA GLN A 60 8.79 7.78 -6.41
C GLN A 60 7.71 8.17 -7.43
N SER A 61 6.77 9.04 -7.07
CA SER A 61 5.85 9.67 -8.04
C SER A 61 6.60 10.55 -9.05
N MET A 62 7.63 11.29 -8.61
CA MET A 62 8.49 12.05 -9.51
C MET A 62 9.30 11.13 -10.43
N LEU A 63 9.87 10.04 -9.91
CA LEU A 63 10.55 9.02 -10.72
C LEU A 63 9.62 8.46 -11.80
N LEU A 64 8.40 8.10 -11.41
CA LEU A 64 7.38 7.57 -12.30
C LEU A 64 7.03 8.60 -13.38
N PHE A 65 6.77 9.85 -12.99
CA PHE A 65 6.44 10.95 -13.91
C PHE A 65 7.54 11.18 -14.96
N VAL A 66 8.81 11.23 -14.54
CA VAL A 66 9.95 11.39 -15.45
C VAL A 66 10.05 10.18 -16.38
N THR A 67 9.88 8.97 -15.85
CA THR A 67 9.95 7.72 -16.63
C THR A 67 8.87 7.64 -17.69
N ILE A 68 7.60 7.86 -17.35
CA ILE A 68 6.49 7.80 -18.31
C ILE A 68 6.60 8.91 -19.35
N THR A 69 7.04 10.10 -18.95
CA THR A 69 7.24 11.23 -19.88
C THR A 69 8.38 10.94 -20.85
N GLY A 70 9.52 10.47 -20.36
CA GLY A 70 10.68 10.12 -21.17
C GLY A 70 10.42 8.96 -22.14
N LEU A 71 9.59 7.99 -21.75
CA LEU A 71 9.23 6.83 -22.58
C LEU A 71 7.96 7.04 -23.44
N SER A 72 7.31 8.20 -23.34
CA SER A 72 6.02 8.48 -24.00
C SER A 72 6.05 8.33 -25.52
N ARG A 73 7.21 8.62 -26.15
CA ARG A 73 7.41 8.53 -27.61
C ARG A 73 8.06 7.22 -28.06
N CYS A 74 8.42 6.34 -27.15
CA CYS A 74 9.02 5.06 -27.47
C CYS A 74 7.98 4.08 -28.03
N LYS A 75 8.44 3.11 -28.84
CA LYS A 75 7.62 1.95 -29.20
C LYS A 75 7.30 1.14 -27.95
N VAL A 76 6.12 0.51 -27.90
CA VAL A 76 5.64 -0.26 -26.74
C VAL A 76 6.66 -1.29 -26.25
N TRP A 77 7.28 -2.06 -27.14
CA TRP A 77 8.28 -3.06 -26.74
C TRP A 77 9.55 -2.44 -26.13
N ILE A 78 9.99 -1.28 -26.62
CA ILE A 78 11.12 -0.53 -26.05
C ILE A 78 10.73 -0.04 -24.66
N ARG A 79 9.53 0.55 -24.53
CA ARG A 79 9.01 1.04 -23.26
C ARG A 79 8.94 -0.08 -22.21
N LEU A 80 8.45 -1.27 -22.57
CA LEU A 80 8.39 -2.43 -21.68
C LEU A 80 9.78 -2.90 -21.24
N ILE A 81 10.74 -2.99 -22.17
CA ILE A 81 12.13 -3.37 -21.83
C ILE A 81 12.73 -2.35 -20.88
N MET A 82 12.61 -1.05 -21.19
CA MET A 82 13.16 0.01 -20.35
C MET A 82 12.54 0.04 -18.96
N LEU A 83 11.20 -0.09 -18.86
CA LEU A 83 10.51 -0.19 -17.57
C LEU A 83 11.01 -1.38 -16.76
N LEU A 84 11.09 -2.58 -17.37
CA LEU A 84 11.57 -3.77 -16.68
C LEU A 84 13.03 -3.63 -16.23
N SER A 85 13.89 -3.05 -17.07
CA SER A 85 15.29 -2.78 -16.72
C SER A 85 15.39 -1.82 -15.53
N LEU A 86 14.61 -0.73 -15.51
CA LEU A 86 14.58 0.22 -14.40
C LEU A 86 14.05 -0.43 -13.12
N MET A 87 12.99 -1.23 -13.21
CA MET A 87 12.46 -1.98 -12.07
C MET A 87 13.51 -2.91 -11.44
N ILE A 88 14.18 -3.71 -12.27
CA ILE A 88 15.24 -4.62 -11.82
C ILE A 88 16.39 -3.82 -11.19
N TYR A 89 16.78 -2.71 -11.81
CA TYR A 89 17.81 -1.81 -11.28
C TYR A 89 17.42 -1.27 -9.90
N CYS A 90 16.19 -0.78 -9.71
CA CYS A 90 15.69 -0.31 -8.42
C CYS A 90 15.80 -1.39 -7.33
N LEU A 91 15.34 -2.62 -7.60
CA LEU A 91 15.48 -3.72 -6.65
C LEU A 91 16.95 -4.03 -6.31
N GLN A 92 17.83 -4.10 -7.31
CA GLN A 92 19.26 -4.35 -7.11
C GLN A 92 19.96 -3.24 -6.33
N CYS A 93 19.45 -2.01 -6.38
CA CYS A 93 19.93 -0.90 -5.58
C CYS A 93 19.31 -0.85 -4.16
N GLY A 94 18.48 -1.83 -3.78
CA GLY A 94 17.78 -1.83 -2.49
C GLY A 94 16.65 -0.80 -2.38
N ARG A 95 16.08 -0.39 -3.53
CA ARG A 95 15.03 0.63 -3.68
C ARG A 95 13.70 -0.04 -4.05
N TRP A 96 13.03 -0.59 -3.04
CA TRP A 96 11.79 -1.37 -3.21
C TRP A 96 10.62 -0.49 -3.70
N ALA A 97 10.50 0.73 -3.18
CA ALA A 97 9.40 1.63 -3.55
C ALA A 97 9.46 2.03 -5.04
N GLY A 98 10.66 2.33 -5.56
CA GLY A 98 10.83 2.59 -6.99
C GLY A 98 10.40 1.41 -7.89
N PHE A 99 10.65 0.18 -7.44
CA PHE A 99 10.15 -1.01 -8.13
C PHE A 99 8.61 -1.07 -8.15
N GLU A 100 7.95 -0.79 -7.02
CA GLU A 100 6.48 -0.84 -6.94
C GLU A 100 5.81 0.23 -7.82
N PHE A 101 6.31 1.47 -7.78
CA PHE A 101 5.78 2.57 -8.58
C PHE A 101 5.91 2.30 -10.09
N LEU A 102 7.08 1.83 -10.52
CA LEU A 102 7.29 1.42 -11.91
C LEU A 102 6.50 0.14 -12.27
N GLY A 103 6.33 -0.76 -11.31
CA GLY A 103 5.49 -1.95 -11.43
C GLY A 103 4.03 -1.61 -11.71
N GLY A 104 3.48 -0.57 -11.07
CA GLY A 104 2.16 -0.04 -11.37
C GLY A 104 2.01 0.42 -12.83
N ALA A 105 3.02 1.12 -13.37
CA ALA A 105 3.04 1.47 -14.80
C ALA A 105 3.13 0.24 -15.72
N LEU A 106 3.91 -0.77 -15.34
CA LEU A 106 3.99 -2.02 -16.11
C LEU A 106 2.63 -2.74 -16.15
N VAL A 107 1.95 -2.85 -15.00
CA VAL A 107 0.58 -3.40 -14.89
C VAL A 107 -0.37 -2.67 -15.83
N ALA A 108 -0.37 -1.33 -15.79
CA ALA A 108 -1.21 -0.50 -16.63
C ALA A 108 -0.91 -0.70 -18.13
N GLU A 109 0.37 -0.71 -18.53
CA GLU A 109 0.78 -0.96 -19.91
C GLU A 109 0.35 -2.33 -20.42
N VAL A 110 0.52 -3.38 -19.61
CA VAL A 110 0.03 -4.72 -19.97
C VAL A 110 -1.49 -4.70 -20.15
N GLY A 111 -2.23 -3.99 -19.30
CA GLY A 111 -3.67 -3.82 -19.44
C GLY A 111 -4.08 -3.14 -20.73
N LEU A 112 -3.44 -2.02 -21.08
CA LEU A 112 -3.70 -1.30 -22.33
C LEU A 112 -3.42 -2.18 -23.55
N ILE A 113 -2.33 -2.96 -23.54
CA ILE A 113 -2.00 -3.90 -24.62
C ILE A 113 -3.06 -5.01 -24.74
N GLN A 114 -3.54 -5.55 -23.61
CA GLN A 114 -4.58 -6.57 -23.60
C GLN A 114 -5.90 -6.03 -24.18
N THR A 115 -6.33 -4.84 -23.76
CA THR A 115 -7.53 -4.17 -24.29
C THR A 115 -7.42 -3.91 -25.79
N ALA A 116 -6.31 -3.32 -26.26
CA ALA A 116 -6.10 -3.05 -27.68
C ALA A 116 -6.08 -4.33 -28.54
N ARG A 117 -5.57 -5.45 -28.00
CA ARG A 117 -5.63 -6.76 -28.68
C ARG A 117 -7.06 -7.28 -28.77
N ALA A 118 -7.81 -7.21 -27.67
CA ALA A 118 -9.21 -7.64 -27.64
C ALA A 118 -10.08 -6.85 -28.63
N GLU A 119 -9.90 -5.53 -28.71
CA GLU A 119 -10.59 -4.68 -29.69
C GLU A 119 -10.22 -5.04 -31.13
N ARG A 120 -8.92 -5.27 -31.40
CA ARG A 120 -8.46 -5.69 -32.73
C ARG A 120 -9.03 -7.04 -33.14
N ASP A 121 -9.12 -7.99 -32.22
CA ASP A 121 -9.65 -9.32 -32.51
C ASP A 121 -11.18 -9.31 -32.65
N ALA A 122 -11.89 -8.44 -31.92
CA ALA A 122 -13.33 -8.22 -32.11
C ALA A 122 -13.66 -7.60 -33.49
N ASN A 123 -12.76 -6.76 -34.02
CA ASN A 123 -12.91 -6.12 -35.34
C ASN A 123 -12.46 -7.00 -36.52
N LYS A 124 -11.89 -8.19 -36.27
CA LYS A 124 -11.65 -9.15 -37.34
C LYS A 124 -12.93 -9.95 -37.58
N GLU A 125 -13.53 -9.80 -38.75
CA GLU A 125 -14.48 -10.79 -39.27
C GLU A 125 -13.73 -12.11 -39.48
N MET A 126 -13.72 -12.98 -38.47
CA MET A 126 -13.13 -14.32 -38.58
C MET A 126 -14.24 -15.37 -38.76
N PRO A 127 -14.02 -16.38 -39.62
CA PRO A 127 -14.97 -17.49 -39.76
C PRO A 127 -15.13 -18.18 -38.41
N VAL A 128 -16.37 -18.55 -38.09
CA VAL A 128 -16.71 -19.26 -36.86
C VAL A 128 -16.10 -20.66 -36.92
N ASP A 129 -14.91 -20.82 -36.34
CA ASP A 129 -14.35 -22.13 -36.02
C ASP A 129 -14.77 -22.47 -34.59
N GLU A 130 -15.87 -23.22 -34.46
CA GLU A 130 -16.60 -23.44 -33.20
C GLU A 130 -15.84 -24.30 -32.16
N ASP A 131 -14.76 -25.00 -32.54
CA ASP A 131 -14.23 -26.12 -31.71
C ASP A 131 -12.75 -26.01 -31.29
N ALA A 132 -12.20 -24.79 -31.13
CA ALA A 132 -10.84 -24.65 -30.60
C ALA A 132 -10.79 -24.87 -29.07
N PRO A 133 -9.75 -25.54 -28.52
CA PRO A 133 -9.59 -25.93 -27.10
C PRO A 133 -9.24 -24.74 -26.18
N LYS A 134 -9.99 -23.63 -26.27
CA LYS A 134 -9.80 -22.40 -25.48
C LYS A 134 -9.99 -22.65 -23.98
N SER A 135 -10.83 -23.62 -23.60
CA SER A 135 -11.21 -23.90 -22.21
C SER A 135 -10.03 -24.29 -21.30
N TRP A 136 -9.11 -25.16 -21.74
CA TRP A 136 -7.99 -25.59 -20.90
C TRP A 136 -6.97 -24.47 -20.66
N LYS A 137 -6.64 -23.69 -21.69
CA LYS A 137 -5.69 -22.56 -21.56
C LYS A 137 -6.20 -21.50 -20.59
N HIS A 138 -7.49 -21.16 -20.64
CA HIS A 138 -8.11 -20.23 -19.69
C HIS A 138 -8.13 -20.80 -18.27
N LYS A 139 -8.44 -22.09 -18.09
CA LYS A 139 -8.39 -22.74 -16.77
C LYS A 139 -6.97 -22.77 -16.19
N ALA A 140 -5.98 -23.15 -16.98
CA ALA A 140 -4.58 -23.17 -16.56
C ALA A 140 -4.06 -21.76 -16.21
N SER A 141 -4.40 -20.75 -17.01
CA SER A 141 -4.04 -19.36 -16.71
C SER A 141 -4.72 -18.86 -15.43
N SER A 142 -6.01 -19.17 -15.24
CA SER A 142 -6.73 -18.80 -14.01
C SER A 142 -6.13 -19.47 -12.78
N ALA A 143 -5.79 -20.76 -12.88
CA ALA A 143 -5.12 -21.50 -11.81
C ALA A 143 -3.74 -20.91 -11.49
N PHE A 144 -2.96 -20.54 -12.51
CA PHE A 144 -1.67 -19.86 -12.34
C PHE A 144 -1.82 -18.54 -11.58
N TRP A 145 -2.75 -17.67 -11.99
CA TRP A 145 -2.96 -16.39 -11.33
C TRP A 145 -3.51 -16.54 -9.91
N MET A 146 -4.38 -17.53 -9.68
CA MET A 146 -4.87 -17.86 -8.34
C MET A 146 -3.73 -18.36 -7.44
N ALA A 147 -2.85 -19.22 -7.96
CA ALA A 147 -1.67 -19.68 -7.23
C ALA A 147 -0.72 -18.52 -6.89
N ASN A 148 -0.48 -17.59 -7.82
CA ASN A 148 0.30 -16.38 -7.58
C ASN A 148 -0.35 -15.49 -6.50
N PHE A 149 -1.67 -15.31 -6.56
CA PHE A 149 -2.41 -14.54 -5.57
C PHE A 149 -2.29 -15.14 -4.16
N VAL A 150 -2.50 -16.45 -4.02
CA VAL A 150 -2.36 -17.15 -2.73
C VAL A 150 -0.91 -17.10 -2.23
N PHE A 151 0.07 -17.29 -3.12
CA PHE A 151 1.48 -17.17 -2.76
C PHE A 151 1.83 -15.76 -2.27
N ALA A 152 1.36 -14.72 -2.97
CA ALA A 152 1.59 -13.35 -2.57
C ALA A 152 0.93 -12.99 -1.22
N LEU A 153 -0.28 -13.51 -0.95
CA LEU A 153 -0.91 -13.38 0.36
C LEU A 153 -0.15 -14.13 1.46
N PHE A 154 0.46 -15.27 1.14
CA PHE A 154 1.35 -15.98 2.07
C PHE A 154 2.60 -15.17 2.39
N ILE A 155 3.21 -14.53 1.38
CA ILE A 155 4.34 -13.61 1.56
C ILE A 155 3.92 -12.38 2.39
N ALA A 156 2.70 -11.86 2.22
CA ALA A 156 2.20 -10.75 3.03
C ALA A 156 2.11 -11.09 4.54
N GLY A 157 2.09 -12.38 4.90
CA GLY A 157 2.16 -12.87 6.28
C GLY A 157 3.58 -12.93 6.86
N TRP A 158 4.57 -12.26 6.26
CA TRP A 158 5.95 -12.29 6.74
C TRP A 158 6.08 -11.74 8.17
N PRO A 159 6.76 -12.44 9.09
CA PRO A 159 6.90 -11.99 10.47
C PRO A 159 7.97 -10.90 10.59
N ASN A 160 7.76 -9.93 11.48
CA ASN A 160 8.76 -8.88 11.74
C ASN A 160 10.09 -9.44 12.27
N ARG A 161 10.08 -10.61 12.91
CA ARG A 161 11.25 -11.30 13.49
C ARG A 161 11.05 -12.81 13.46
N GLY A 162 12.14 -13.56 13.40
CA GLY A 162 12.13 -15.02 13.46
C GLY A 162 11.59 -15.67 12.19
N VAL A 163 11.85 -15.10 11.01
CA VAL A 163 11.37 -15.70 9.74
C VAL A 163 11.94 -17.10 9.52
N LEU A 164 13.17 -17.37 9.98
CA LEU A 164 13.81 -18.68 9.88
C LEU A 164 13.15 -19.75 10.77
N ASP A 165 12.38 -19.34 11.78
CA ASP A 165 11.58 -20.24 12.62
C ASP A 165 10.15 -20.43 12.09
N THR A 166 9.75 -19.63 11.09
CA THR A 166 8.37 -19.60 10.62
C THR A 166 8.11 -20.68 9.57
N PRO A 167 7.15 -21.59 9.80
CA PRO A 167 6.83 -22.65 8.85
C PRO A 167 6.51 -22.12 7.44
N GLY A 168 7.10 -22.75 6.42
CA GLY A 168 6.98 -22.34 5.02
C GLY A 168 7.92 -21.18 4.65
N LEU A 169 7.81 -20.04 5.33
CA LEU A 169 8.63 -18.85 5.02
C LEU A 169 10.13 -19.06 5.28
N ARG A 170 10.50 -19.88 6.27
CA ARG A 170 11.91 -20.23 6.54
C ARG A 170 12.66 -20.80 5.33
N TRP A 171 11.96 -21.42 4.39
CA TRP A 171 12.55 -21.98 3.17
C TRP A 171 12.74 -20.94 2.08
N ILE A 172 11.97 -19.84 2.13
CA ILE A 172 12.00 -18.75 1.14
C ILE A 172 12.98 -17.67 1.60
N ALA A 173 13.04 -17.39 2.91
CA ALA A 173 13.88 -16.34 3.48
C ALA A 173 15.34 -16.35 3.01
N PRO A 174 16.05 -17.50 2.89
CA PRO A 174 17.42 -17.54 2.39
C PRO A 174 17.60 -17.07 0.93
N TYR A 175 16.52 -16.97 0.15
CA TYR A 175 16.53 -16.50 -1.25
C TYR A 175 16.22 -15.01 -1.38
N THR A 176 16.17 -14.27 -0.26
CA THR A 176 16.00 -12.82 -0.27
C THR A 176 17.13 -12.18 -1.09
N THR A 177 16.76 -11.28 -2.01
CA THR A 177 17.72 -10.65 -2.91
C THR A 177 18.66 -9.70 -2.16
N GLU A 178 19.93 -9.67 -2.53
CA GLU A 178 20.82 -8.59 -2.09
C GLU A 178 20.40 -7.24 -2.72
N PRO A 179 20.58 -6.10 -2.04
CA PRO A 179 21.25 -5.92 -0.74
C PRO A 179 20.35 -6.16 0.49
N TYR A 180 19.08 -6.57 0.30
CA TYR A 180 18.13 -6.67 1.41
C TYR A 180 18.59 -7.66 2.46
N TRP A 181 19.06 -8.84 2.06
CA TRP A 181 19.49 -9.86 3.01
C TRP A 181 20.67 -9.42 3.89
N SER A 182 21.74 -8.87 3.31
CA SER A 182 22.96 -8.57 4.07
C SER A 182 23.01 -7.17 4.69
N GLN A 183 22.33 -6.18 4.11
CA GLN A 183 22.49 -4.77 4.50
C GLN A 183 21.29 -4.20 5.25
N ARG A 184 20.15 -4.89 5.27
CA ARG A 184 18.93 -4.44 5.95
C ARG A 184 18.71 -5.17 7.27
N THR A 185 17.97 -4.54 8.16
CA THR A 185 17.50 -5.15 9.40
C THR A 185 16.49 -6.26 9.09
N GLU A 186 16.29 -7.18 10.04
CA GLU A 186 15.44 -8.36 9.84
C GLU A 186 13.99 -8.02 9.42
N ASP A 187 13.45 -6.91 9.92
CA ASP A 187 12.13 -6.39 9.59
C ASP A 187 12.08 -5.76 8.18
N GLU A 188 13.21 -5.27 7.67
CA GLU A 188 13.32 -4.65 6.34
C GLU A 188 13.74 -5.66 5.25
N GLN A 189 14.30 -6.82 5.61
CA GLN A 189 14.70 -7.88 4.67
C GLN A 189 13.53 -8.34 3.79
N ALA A 190 12.31 -8.30 4.33
CA ALA A 190 11.10 -8.70 3.62
C ALA A 190 10.67 -7.72 2.51
N PHE A 191 11.23 -6.51 2.44
CA PHE A 191 10.70 -5.46 1.57
C PHE A 191 10.77 -5.81 0.09
N SER A 192 11.80 -6.52 -0.36
CA SER A 192 11.84 -7.04 -1.74
C SER A 192 10.72 -8.05 -2.00
N TRP A 193 10.39 -8.89 -1.02
CA TRP A 193 9.31 -9.86 -1.13
C TRP A 193 7.94 -9.19 -1.10
N PHE A 194 7.75 -8.18 -0.25
CA PHE A 194 6.53 -7.37 -0.24
C PHE A 194 6.31 -6.65 -1.57
N ALA A 195 7.34 -6.06 -2.14
CA ALA A 195 7.26 -5.41 -3.45
C ALA A 195 6.84 -6.38 -4.56
N LEU A 196 7.43 -7.58 -4.59
CA LEU A 196 7.05 -8.64 -5.52
C LEU A 196 5.62 -9.14 -5.27
N GLY A 197 5.26 -9.37 -4.01
CA GLY A 197 3.95 -9.85 -3.60
C GLY A 197 2.83 -8.85 -3.92
N ALA A 198 3.04 -7.57 -3.64
CA ALA A 198 2.11 -6.50 -3.96
C ALA A 198 1.86 -6.44 -5.48
N MET A 199 2.92 -6.48 -6.28
CA MET A 199 2.81 -6.51 -7.74
C MET A 199 2.05 -7.76 -8.24
N GLN A 200 2.34 -8.94 -7.67
CA GLN A 200 1.63 -10.19 -7.99
C GLN A 200 0.13 -10.12 -7.65
N ILE A 201 -0.22 -9.53 -6.51
CA ILE A 201 -1.62 -9.31 -6.11
C ILE A 201 -2.34 -8.45 -7.14
N VAL A 202 -1.76 -7.29 -7.49
CA VAL A 202 -2.38 -6.36 -8.45
C VAL A 202 -2.53 -7.01 -9.83
N PHE A 203 -1.50 -7.72 -10.32
CA PHE A 203 -1.61 -8.49 -11.57
C PHE A 203 -2.69 -9.56 -11.48
N ALA A 204 -2.75 -10.34 -10.40
CA ALA A 204 -3.78 -11.35 -10.25
C ALA A 204 -5.19 -10.74 -10.24
N CYS A 205 -5.37 -9.60 -9.57
CA CYS A 205 -6.62 -8.82 -9.61
C CYS A 205 -6.95 -8.36 -11.03
N GLN A 206 -5.97 -7.96 -11.84
CA GLN A 206 -6.20 -7.60 -13.24
C GLN A 206 -6.58 -8.80 -14.11
N GLN A 207 -6.06 -9.99 -13.84
CA GLN A 207 -6.24 -11.15 -14.71
C GLN A 207 -7.43 -12.05 -14.31
N LEU A 208 -7.92 -11.98 -13.06
CA LEU A 208 -8.98 -12.83 -12.53
C LEU A 208 -10.33 -12.08 -12.40
N PRO A 209 -11.35 -12.40 -13.21
CA PRO A 209 -12.66 -11.74 -13.15
C PRO A 209 -13.37 -11.88 -11.79
N LEU A 210 -13.11 -12.97 -11.05
CA LEU A 210 -13.66 -13.17 -9.71
C LEU A 210 -13.15 -12.11 -8.73
N LEU A 211 -11.84 -11.85 -8.74
CA LEU A 211 -11.22 -10.84 -7.90
C LEU A 211 -11.68 -9.44 -8.31
N GLN A 212 -11.76 -9.17 -9.62
CA GLN A 212 -12.30 -7.90 -10.12
C GLN A 212 -13.72 -7.64 -9.62
N ARG A 213 -14.62 -8.62 -9.70
CA ARG A 213 -16.01 -8.48 -9.21
C ARG A 213 -16.07 -8.20 -7.71
N PHE A 214 -15.19 -8.82 -6.94
CA PHE A 214 -15.12 -8.59 -5.50
C PHE A 214 -14.64 -7.16 -5.20
N PHE A 215 -13.50 -6.75 -5.77
CA PHE A 215 -12.88 -5.45 -5.51
C PHE A 215 -13.61 -4.27 -6.17
N THR A 216 -14.47 -4.52 -7.16
CA THR A 216 -15.36 -3.50 -7.74
C THR A 216 -16.76 -3.50 -7.12
N SER A 217 -17.02 -4.28 -6.06
CA SER A 217 -18.28 -4.22 -5.33
C SER A 217 -18.45 -2.88 -4.59
N GLY A 218 -19.70 -2.47 -4.32
CA GLY A 218 -20.00 -1.21 -3.62
C GLY A 218 -19.26 -1.04 -2.29
N PRO A 219 -19.27 -2.03 -1.38
CA PRO A 219 -18.51 -1.95 -0.14
C PRO A 219 -17.00 -1.80 -0.36
N ALA A 220 -16.42 -2.52 -1.32
CA ALA A 220 -14.99 -2.42 -1.63
C ALA A 220 -14.63 -1.05 -2.22
N GLN A 221 -15.47 -0.46 -3.07
CA GLN A 221 -15.27 0.88 -3.60
C GLN A 221 -15.40 1.97 -2.52
N TYR A 222 -16.30 1.79 -1.55
CA TYR A 222 -16.37 2.67 -0.38
C TYR A 222 -15.08 2.60 0.43
N LEU A 223 -14.60 1.39 0.75
CA LEU A 223 -13.33 1.20 1.44
C LEU A 223 -12.15 1.81 0.68
N ALA A 224 -12.14 1.71 -0.66
CA ALA A 224 -11.14 2.36 -1.50
C ALA A 224 -11.21 3.89 -1.39
N SER A 225 -12.42 4.46 -1.36
CA SER A 225 -12.64 5.91 -1.25
C SER A 225 -12.14 6.48 0.07
N ILE A 226 -12.27 5.74 1.19
CA ILE A 226 -11.79 6.17 2.50
C ILE A 226 -10.40 5.61 2.86
N SER A 227 -9.73 4.90 1.95
CA SER A 227 -8.50 4.14 2.26
C SER A 227 -7.36 5.02 2.80
N TYR A 228 -7.14 6.19 2.20
CA TYR A 228 -6.14 7.15 2.67
C TYR A 228 -6.52 7.74 4.04
N ALA A 229 -7.79 8.05 4.25
CA ALA A 229 -8.27 8.52 5.55
C ALA A 229 -8.16 7.44 6.64
N LEU A 230 -8.43 6.17 6.31
CA LEU A 230 -8.22 5.04 7.20
C LEU A 230 -6.74 4.91 7.58
N TYR A 231 -5.84 5.03 6.61
CA TYR A 231 -4.40 5.00 6.82
C TYR A 231 -3.94 6.08 7.80
N LEU A 232 -4.40 7.31 7.65
CA LEU A 232 -4.02 8.40 8.57
C LEU A 232 -4.70 8.32 9.93
N MET A 233 -5.96 7.89 9.99
CA MET A 233 -6.75 7.98 11.22
C MET A 233 -6.60 6.78 12.14
N HIS A 234 -6.22 5.60 11.64
CA HIS A 234 -6.18 4.41 12.48
C HIS A 234 -5.18 4.54 13.63
N GLY A 235 -3.97 5.04 13.41
CA GLY A 235 -2.96 5.22 14.45
C GLY A 235 -3.44 6.11 15.60
N PRO A 236 -3.76 7.39 15.35
CA PRO A 236 -4.22 8.30 16.41
C PRO A 236 -5.48 7.82 17.14
N VAL A 237 -6.42 7.18 16.44
CA VAL A 237 -7.64 6.64 17.07
C VAL A 237 -7.33 5.44 17.94
N LEU A 238 -6.45 4.53 17.49
CA LEU A 238 -6.02 3.39 18.28
C LEU A 238 -5.27 3.85 19.54
N ASP A 239 -4.41 4.88 19.45
CA ASP A 239 -3.73 5.43 20.63
C ASP A 239 -4.72 5.93 21.69
N ILE A 240 -5.83 6.54 21.29
CA ILE A 240 -6.89 7.01 22.22
C ILE A 240 -7.72 5.85 22.77
N CYS A 241 -8.12 4.91 21.91
CA CYS A 241 -9.18 3.95 22.22
C CYS A 241 -8.64 2.59 22.67
N ALA A 242 -7.51 2.12 22.15
CA ALA A 242 -7.03 0.75 22.35
C ALA A 242 -6.70 0.48 23.81
N HIS A 243 -6.03 1.40 24.51
CA HIS A 243 -5.69 1.23 25.93
C HIS A 243 -6.91 1.22 26.85
N ARG A 244 -8.07 1.70 26.38
CA ARG A 244 -9.35 1.64 27.11
C ARG A 244 -10.12 0.37 26.77
N TRP A 245 -10.15 -0.02 25.50
CA TRP A 245 -10.92 -1.18 25.03
C TRP A 245 -10.24 -2.52 25.33
N MET A 246 -8.95 -2.64 25.03
CA MET A 246 -8.25 -3.92 25.10
C MET A 246 -8.24 -4.55 26.50
N PRO A 247 -8.10 -3.81 27.61
CA PRO A 247 -8.19 -4.42 28.95
C PRO A 247 -9.49 -5.18 29.21
N TYR A 248 -10.64 -4.66 28.72
CA TYR A 248 -11.92 -5.35 28.87
C TYR A 248 -11.99 -6.63 28.02
N VAL A 249 -11.43 -6.60 26.80
CA VAL A 249 -11.33 -7.78 25.93
C VAL A 249 -10.47 -8.86 26.58
N TRP A 250 -9.30 -8.49 27.12
CA TRP A 250 -8.40 -9.42 27.81
C TRP A 250 -9.04 -9.99 29.07
N TRP A 251 -9.74 -9.15 29.85
CA TRP A 251 -10.48 -9.58 31.03
C TRP A 251 -11.59 -10.57 30.68
N ALA A 252 -12.39 -10.29 29.65
CA ALA A 252 -13.49 -11.16 29.22
C ALA A 252 -13.01 -12.54 28.74
N LEU A 253 -11.77 -12.61 28.22
CA LEU A 253 -11.14 -13.85 27.76
C LEU A 253 -10.36 -14.59 28.85
N GLY A 254 -10.38 -14.10 30.09
CA GLY A 254 -9.70 -14.73 31.23
C GLY A 254 -8.18 -14.76 31.11
N SER A 255 -7.59 -13.77 30.43
CA SER A 255 -6.17 -13.77 30.07
C SER A 255 -5.30 -13.02 31.10
N THR A 256 -4.31 -13.72 31.66
CA THR A 256 -3.15 -13.15 32.38
C THR A 256 -1.88 -13.83 31.87
N GLU A 257 -0.99 -13.07 31.23
CA GLU A 257 0.43 -13.30 30.83
C GLU A 257 0.90 -14.64 30.19
N THR A 258 0.15 -15.74 30.21
CA THR A 258 0.52 -17.05 29.62
C THR A 258 -0.51 -17.53 28.59
N THR A 259 -0.99 -16.62 27.75
CA THR A 259 -2.15 -16.89 26.91
C THR A 259 -1.80 -17.76 25.70
N THR A 260 -2.54 -18.84 25.48
CA THR A 260 -2.43 -19.72 24.29
C THR A 260 -2.61 -18.90 23.00
N MET A 261 -1.96 -19.33 21.90
CA MET A 261 -2.06 -18.67 20.58
C MET A 261 -3.50 -18.32 20.19
N TRP A 262 -4.44 -19.25 20.36
CA TRP A 262 -5.85 -19.06 19.98
C TRP A 262 -6.54 -17.96 20.76
N THR A 263 -6.31 -17.85 22.07
CA THR A 263 -6.89 -16.78 22.88
C THR A 263 -6.33 -15.43 22.48
N ARG A 264 -5.03 -15.34 22.15
CA ARG A 264 -4.42 -14.10 21.62
C ARG A 264 -5.04 -13.71 20.27
N THR A 265 -5.19 -14.67 19.37
CA THR A 265 -5.84 -14.45 18.07
C THR A 265 -7.27 -13.96 18.24
N PHE A 266 -8.04 -14.57 19.14
CA PHE A 266 -9.43 -14.17 19.40
C PHE A 266 -9.50 -12.78 20.05
N ALA A 267 -8.60 -12.46 20.99
CA ALA A 267 -8.51 -11.14 21.59
C ALA A 267 -8.21 -10.06 20.54
N TRP A 268 -7.27 -10.31 19.63
CA TRP A 268 -6.99 -9.39 18.52
C TRP A 268 -8.15 -9.26 17.55
N PHE A 269 -8.88 -10.35 17.28
CA PHE A 269 -10.08 -10.30 16.44
C PHE A 269 -11.20 -9.44 17.08
N CYS A 270 -11.48 -9.65 18.37
CA CYS A 270 -12.42 -8.81 19.12
C CYS A 270 -11.94 -7.35 19.22
N GLY A 271 -10.64 -7.15 19.39
CA GLY A 271 -10.00 -5.83 19.35
C GLY A 271 -10.23 -5.12 18.02
N ALA A 272 -9.96 -5.80 16.91
CA ALA A 272 -10.13 -5.27 15.55
C ALA A 272 -11.59 -4.92 15.24
N ILE A 273 -12.55 -5.74 15.66
CA ILE A 273 -13.98 -5.43 15.49
C ILE A 273 -14.37 -4.21 16.32
N GLY A 274 -14.03 -4.20 17.62
CA GLY A 274 -14.42 -3.12 18.53
C GLY A 274 -13.77 -1.79 18.19
N LEU A 275 -12.47 -1.79 17.90
CA LEU A 275 -11.70 -0.60 17.53
C LEU A 275 -11.90 -0.20 16.07
N GLY A 276 -12.32 -1.12 15.21
CA GLY A 276 -12.69 -0.82 13.84
C GLY A 276 -13.81 0.23 13.78
N ILE A 277 -14.82 0.14 14.65
CA ILE A 277 -15.95 1.08 14.66
C ILE A 277 -15.50 2.56 14.78
N PRO A 278 -14.76 2.97 15.83
CA PRO A 278 -14.29 4.35 15.93
C PRO A 278 -13.28 4.72 14.84
N VAL A 279 -12.45 3.78 14.37
CA VAL A 279 -11.51 4.02 13.26
C VAL A 279 -12.24 4.33 11.95
N PHE A 280 -13.20 3.51 11.56
CA PHE A 280 -14.01 3.71 10.35
C PHE A 280 -14.82 5.02 10.43
N TRP A 281 -15.40 5.31 11.60
CA TRP A 281 -16.14 6.55 11.81
C TRP A 281 -15.25 7.79 11.68
N ALA A 282 -14.08 7.79 12.34
CA ALA A 282 -13.15 8.90 12.28
C ALA A 282 -12.57 9.09 10.87
N ALA A 283 -12.30 7.98 10.16
CA ALA A 283 -11.84 8.00 8.78
C ALA A 283 -12.89 8.55 7.80
N ASP A 284 -14.17 8.16 7.91
CA ASP A 284 -15.23 8.73 7.05
C ASP A 284 -15.41 10.24 7.28
N ILE A 285 -15.33 10.70 8.54
CA ILE A 285 -15.35 12.14 8.85
C ILE A 285 -14.14 12.85 8.25
N PHE A 286 -12.93 12.31 8.46
CA PHE A 286 -11.71 12.92 7.92
C PHE A 286 -11.74 12.98 6.39
N TRP A 287 -12.22 11.91 5.75
CA TRP A 287 -12.36 11.83 4.30
C TRP A 287 -13.25 12.95 3.74
N ARG A 288 -14.42 13.17 4.37
CA ARG A 288 -15.38 14.20 3.93
C ARG A 288 -14.95 15.62 4.29
N ALA A 289 -14.35 15.80 5.46
CA ALA A 289 -14.09 17.13 6.01
C ALA A 289 -12.71 17.68 5.66
N VAL A 290 -11.73 16.81 5.36
CA VAL A 290 -10.33 17.21 5.15
C VAL A 290 -9.82 16.71 3.81
N ASP A 291 -9.90 15.41 3.54
CA ASP A 291 -9.28 14.80 2.37
C ASP A 291 -9.91 15.31 1.05
N THR A 292 -11.22 15.12 0.88
CA THR A 292 -11.94 15.56 -0.33
C THR A 292 -11.78 17.08 -0.58
N PRO A 293 -11.99 17.96 0.42
CA PRO A 293 -11.74 19.39 0.25
C PRO A 293 -10.29 19.74 -0.08
N SER A 294 -9.31 18.98 0.42
CA SER A 294 -7.88 19.20 0.10
C SER A 294 -7.58 18.91 -1.38
N VAL A 295 -8.18 17.85 -1.92
CA VAL A 295 -8.08 17.51 -3.35
C VAL A 295 -8.77 18.58 -4.21
N GLU A 296 -9.94 19.05 -3.80
CA GLU A 296 -10.66 20.13 -4.48
C GLU A 296 -9.86 21.44 -4.45
N PHE A 297 -9.22 21.76 -3.33
CA PHE A 297 -8.34 22.92 -3.21
C PHE A 297 -7.13 22.81 -4.14
N ALA A 298 -6.49 21.64 -4.22
CA ALA A 298 -5.36 21.41 -5.13
C ALA A 298 -5.78 21.60 -6.60
N LYS A 299 -6.92 21.04 -7.01
CA LYS A 299 -7.49 21.23 -8.36
C LYS A 299 -7.85 22.69 -8.64
N TRP A 300 -8.40 23.39 -7.65
CA TRP A 300 -8.69 24.82 -7.78
C TRP A 300 -7.41 25.61 -8.02
N LEU A 301 -6.34 25.32 -7.26
CA LEU A 301 -5.05 25.99 -7.41
C LEU A 301 -4.41 25.69 -8.76
N GLU A 302 -4.43 24.43 -9.20
CA GLU A 302 -3.97 24.02 -10.53
C GLU A 302 -4.66 24.82 -11.65
N ASN A 303 -5.98 24.95 -11.59
CA ASN A 303 -6.77 25.74 -12.56
C ASN A 303 -6.43 27.24 -12.56
N LYS A 304 -5.80 27.77 -11.50
CA LYS A 304 -5.29 29.15 -11.45
C LYS A 304 -3.90 29.27 -12.07
N CYS A 305 -3.16 28.18 -12.15
CA CYS A 305 -1.79 28.14 -12.66
C CYS A 305 -1.69 27.76 -14.15
N ILE A 306 -2.66 26.98 -14.66
CA ILE A 306 -2.65 26.49 -16.04
C ILE A 306 -3.26 27.53 -17.00
N VAL A 307 -2.63 27.70 -18.16
CA VAL A 307 -3.20 28.44 -19.29
C VAL A 307 -4.36 27.63 -19.84
N LYS A 308 -5.56 28.21 -19.85
CA LYS A 308 -6.73 27.55 -20.44
C LYS A 308 -6.45 27.31 -21.94
N GLU A 309 -6.50 26.06 -22.36
CA GLU A 309 -6.57 25.74 -23.78
C GLU A 309 -7.93 26.21 -24.31
N ASP A 310 -7.91 27.03 -25.37
CA ASP A 310 -9.10 27.54 -26.07
C ASP A 310 -9.85 26.42 -26.80
#